data_AF-A0A8H7CY15-F1
#
_entry.id   AF-A0A8H7CY15-F1
#
_cell.length_a   1.000
_cell.length_b   1.000
_cell.length_c   1.000
_cell.angle_alpha   90.00
_cell.angle_beta   90.00
_cell.angle_gamma   90.00
#
_symmetry.space_group_name_H-M   'P 1'
#
loop_
_entity.id
_entity.type
_entity.pdbx_description
1 polymer ?
#
loop_
_entity_poly.entity_id
_entity_poly.type
_entity_poly.pdbx_seq_one_letter_code
_entity_poly.pdbx_strand_id
1 'polypeptide(L)'
;MAQSSPTRPSATAQTGDKRPHEDSDDNSDEDAEKSASVAAPRAAVNQNLTGAVQRYITKKCLRGEQAADIEVFFRDPVAVREAKIYAQGLHLENLLNTIRVATPPWVVSDEPAKNIYSYCAAVLLSDKLAAYKGNVPKNIVFAILKKHRFDLPPGIERIPADWGKVNKAVENAQTQFRSTLKKAIRASLKVNRKDKTLAPKAQQKNIFDLTTLIVENTQCEVNVLLCARVAFMRKHFIKDPSSGYWDTVDRALEKIRTKAQGDPIKVARAFRHILKKDRANHGDDDYAIDDTVDAIQAEVDSIIGDGAMSTASQSEAVDDGGEDDAGGGDDST
;
A
#
# COMPACT_ATOMS: atom_id res chain seq x y z
N MET A 1 -41.08 17.08 11.33
CA MET A 1 -40.65 15.97 12.20
C MET A 1 -39.19 16.20 12.55
N ALA A 2 -38.92 16.41 13.83
CA ALA A 2 -37.67 16.93 14.37
C ALA A 2 -36.50 15.94 14.21
N GLN A 3 -35.35 16.44 13.79
CA GLN A 3 -34.08 15.71 13.77
C GLN A 3 -33.46 15.79 15.16
N SER A 4 -33.27 14.63 15.80
CA SER A 4 -32.61 14.50 17.10
C SER A 4 -31.13 14.20 16.87
N SER A 5 -30.25 15.12 17.28
CA SER A 5 -28.80 14.95 17.29
C SER A 5 -28.35 14.26 18.58
N PRO A 6 -27.37 13.33 18.57
CA PRO A 6 -26.80 12.81 19.80
C PRO A 6 -25.73 13.74 20.38
N THR A 7 -25.97 14.10 21.63
CA THR A 7 -25.13 14.86 22.56
C THR A 7 -23.79 14.16 22.84
N ARG A 8 -22.69 14.91 22.77
CA ARG A 8 -21.33 14.49 23.14
C ARG A 8 -21.17 14.56 24.67
N PRO A 9 -20.67 13.53 25.37
CA PRO A 9 -20.36 13.66 26.78
C PRO A 9 -19.08 14.48 26.99
N SER A 10 -19.21 15.47 27.87
CA SER A 10 -18.18 16.28 28.49
C SER A 10 -17.84 15.68 29.86
N ALA A 11 -16.61 15.94 30.34
CA ALA A 11 -16.00 15.72 31.66
C ALA A 11 -14.74 14.83 31.55
N THR A 12 -13.62 15.11 32.21
CA THR A 12 -13.48 15.71 33.55
C THR A 12 -12.10 16.34 33.68
N ALA A 13 -12.04 17.54 34.25
CA ALA A 13 -10.82 18.14 34.77
C ALA A 13 -10.34 17.38 36.01
N GLN A 14 -9.05 17.10 36.12
CA GLN A 14 -8.41 16.74 37.38
C GLN A 14 -7.24 17.67 37.66
N THR A 15 -7.43 18.39 38.76
CA THR A 15 -6.55 19.27 39.50
C THR A 15 -5.77 18.50 40.57
N GLY A 16 -4.58 19.00 40.94
CA GLY A 16 -3.79 18.59 42.11
C GLY A 16 -2.68 17.59 41.73
N ASP A 17 -1.47 17.62 42.29
CA ASP A 17 -1.11 18.07 43.63
C ASP A 17 0.44 18.11 43.78
N LYS A 18 0.91 18.94 44.72
CA LYS A 18 2.17 18.87 45.50
C LYS A 18 3.55 19.03 44.83
N ARG A 19 4.12 20.21 45.06
CA ARG A 19 5.57 20.46 45.21
C ARG A 19 6.02 20.01 46.61
N PRO A 20 7.23 19.43 46.77
CA PRO A 20 7.92 19.41 48.05
C PRO A 20 8.79 20.66 48.20
N HIS A 21 8.66 21.26 49.37
CA HIS A 21 9.49 22.31 49.96
C HIS A 21 10.37 21.60 50.99
N GLU A 22 11.69 21.71 50.86
CA GLU A 22 12.61 21.41 51.96
C GLU A 22 13.54 22.62 52.10
N ASP A 23 13.29 23.35 53.18
CA ASP A 23 14.25 24.23 53.82
C ASP A 23 15.31 23.37 54.51
N SER A 24 16.58 23.74 54.35
CA SER A 24 17.56 23.56 55.42
C SER A 24 18.64 24.61 55.29
N ASP A 25 18.60 25.55 56.23
CA ASP A 25 19.71 26.39 56.66
C ASP A 25 20.93 25.51 57.02
N ASP A 26 22.14 25.89 56.61
CA ASP A 26 23.28 26.01 57.55
C ASP A 26 24.48 26.76 56.93
N ASN A 27 24.68 27.96 57.47
CA ASN A 27 25.91 28.65 57.81
C ASN A 27 27.28 28.02 57.42
N SER A 28 28.12 28.76 56.68
CA SER A 28 29.58 28.80 56.87
C SER A 28 30.16 30.09 56.29
N ASP A 29 30.65 30.94 57.19
CA ASP A 29 31.63 32.02 56.94
C ASP A 29 32.99 31.45 56.45
N GLU A 30 33.86 32.35 55.98
CA GLU A 30 35.31 32.16 55.68
C GLU A 30 35.59 31.49 54.29
N ASP A 31 36.36 32.02 53.34
CA ASP A 31 37.46 32.96 53.36
C ASP A 31 37.60 33.69 52.00
N ALA A 32 37.96 34.97 52.06
CA ALA A 32 38.27 35.79 50.90
C ALA A 32 39.73 35.56 50.44
N GLU A 33 39.97 34.51 49.65
CA GLU A 33 41.22 34.39 48.89
C GLU A 33 41.18 35.22 47.61
N LYS A 34 41.89 36.36 47.64
CA LYS A 34 42.31 37.12 46.46
C LYS A 34 43.23 36.28 45.57
N SER A 35 42.65 35.48 44.69
CA SER A 35 43.37 34.89 43.56
C SER A 35 43.69 35.96 42.52
N ALA A 36 44.97 36.28 42.38
CA ALA A 36 45.49 37.14 41.34
C ALA A 36 45.17 36.53 39.96
N SER A 37 44.30 37.20 39.19
CA SER A 37 44.01 36.82 37.81
C SER A 37 45.26 37.03 36.96
N VAL A 38 45.97 35.95 36.67
CA VAL A 38 46.93 35.92 35.56
C VAL A 38 46.11 36.10 34.29
N ALA A 39 46.13 37.31 33.75
CA ALA A 39 45.46 37.64 32.49
C ALA A 39 46.06 36.78 31.38
N ALA A 40 45.35 35.71 31.01
CA ALA A 40 45.71 34.89 29.86
C ALA A 40 45.77 35.80 28.62
N PRO A 41 46.83 35.70 27.80
CA PRO A 41 46.94 36.51 26.59
C PRO A 41 45.74 36.24 25.68
N ARG A 42 44.94 37.28 25.42
CA ARG A 42 43.84 37.23 24.46
C ARG A 42 44.41 36.78 23.11
N ALA A 43 44.02 35.59 22.67
CA ALA A 43 44.40 35.07 21.36
C ALA A 43 44.00 36.09 20.28
N ALA A 44 44.97 36.56 19.51
CA ALA A 44 44.71 37.49 18.41
C ALA A 44 43.77 36.82 17.40
N VAL A 45 42.51 37.23 17.38
CA VAL A 45 41.54 36.77 16.39
C VAL A 45 42.05 37.24 15.02
N ASN A 46 42.31 36.28 14.15
CA ASN A 46 42.85 36.52 12.82
C ASN A 46 41.83 37.35 12.02
N GLN A 47 42.08 38.64 11.79
CA GLN A 47 41.12 39.58 11.17
C GLN A 47 40.58 39.08 9.80
N ASN A 48 41.39 38.26 9.11
CA ASN A 48 41.03 37.61 7.86
C ASN A 48 39.87 36.61 8.02
N LEU A 49 39.76 35.94 9.18
CA LEU A 49 38.69 34.99 9.48
C LEU A 49 37.35 35.70 9.67
N THR A 50 37.33 36.81 10.42
CA THR A 50 36.11 37.60 10.65
C THR A 50 35.53 38.14 9.35
N GLY A 51 36.37 38.67 8.46
CA GLY A 51 35.94 39.10 7.13
C GLY A 51 35.41 37.97 6.25
N ALA A 52 35.99 36.77 6.36
CA ALA A 52 35.49 35.58 5.65
C ALA A 52 34.13 35.10 6.20
N VAL A 53 33.98 35.08 7.52
CA VAL A 53 32.73 34.70 8.21
C VAL A 53 31.60 35.67 7.85
N GLN A 54 31.85 36.98 7.84
CA GLN A 54 30.81 37.97 7.49
C GLN A 54 30.33 37.84 6.04
N ARG A 55 31.24 37.56 5.10
CA ARG A 55 30.87 37.24 3.72
C ARG A 55 29.99 35.98 3.65
N TYR A 56 30.28 34.98 4.49
CA TYR A 56 29.49 33.75 4.54
C TYR A 56 28.10 33.97 5.14
N ILE A 57 28.00 34.74 6.23
CA ILE A 57 26.73 35.16 6.87
C ILE A 57 25.84 35.87 5.84
N THR A 58 26.40 36.85 5.12
CA THR A 58 25.69 37.61 4.08
C THR A 58 25.25 36.69 2.94
N LYS A 59 26.14 35.79 2.47
CA LYS A 59 25.84 34.84 1.40
C LYS A 59 24.74 33.83 1.77
N LYS A 60 24.61 33.47 3.05
CA LYS A 60 23.61 32.53 3.56
C LYS A 60 22.33 33.19 4.09
N CYS A 61 22.25 34.53 4.02
CA CYS A 61 21.10 35.31 4.49
C CYS A 61 20.68 34.97 5.93
N LEU A 62 21.65 34.80 6.83
CA LEU A 62 21.34 34.48 8.23
C LEU A 62 20.67 35.67 8.92
N ARG A 63 19.79 35.38 9.88
CA ARG A 63 19.11 36.41 10.68
C ARG A 63 20.12 37.14 11.59
N GLY A 64 19.81 38.38 11.98
CA GLY A 64 20.70 39.21 12.81
C GLY A 64 21.14 38.52 14.12
N GLU A 65 20.23 37.82 14.78
CA GLU A 65 20.53 37.03 15.99
C GLU A 65 21.53 35.90 15.70
N GLN A 66 21.36 35.18 14.59
CA GLN A 66 22.26 34.10 14.18
C GLN A 66 23.65 34.63 13.80
N ALA A 67 23.73 35.82 13.20
CA ALA A 67 24.99 36.48 12.89
C ALA A 67 25.74 36.87 14.18
N ALA A 68 25.04 37.44 15.15
CA ALA A 68 25.60 37.77 16.46
C ALA A 68 26.11 36.52 17.20
N ASP A 69 25.34 35.43 17.18
CA ASP A 69 25.75 34.16 17.80
C ASP A 69 27.00 33.57 17.17
N ILE A 70 27.14 33.67 15.84
CA ILE A 70 28.34 33.22 15.12
C ILE A 70 29.55 34.06 15.50
N GLU A 71 29.40 35.39 15.59
CA GLU A 71 30.49 36.26 16.05
C GLU A 71 30.93 35.93 17.47
N VAL A 72 29.99 35.71 18.39
CA VAL A 72 30.28 35.28 19.77
C VAL A 72 30.99 33.92 19.76
N PHE A 73 30.50 32.97 18.97
CA PHE A 73 31.09 31.65 18.84
C PHE A 73 32.56 31.72 18.42
N PHE A 74 32.93 32.51 17.41
CA PHE A 74 34.33 32.65 16.98
C PHE A 74 35.24 33.37 18.00
N ARG A 75 34.65 34.16 18.91
CA ARG A 75 35.40 34.83 19.99
C ARG A 75 35.62 33.92 21.20
N ASP A 76 34.82 32.87 21.37
CA ASP A 76 34.94 31.93 22.48
C ASP A 76 36.21 31.07 22.39
N PRO A 77 36.78 30.61 23.53
CA PRO A 77 37.85 29.61 23.54
C PRO A 77 37.45 28.31 22.84
N VAL A 78 38.44 27.56 22.32
CA VAL A 78 38.21 26.29 21.60
C VAL A 78 37.32 25.33 22.39
N ALA A 79 37.65 25.09 23.67
CA ALA A 79 36.88 24.18 24.54
C ALA A 79 35.41 24.63 24.71
N VAL A 80 35.16 25.94 24.77
CA VAL A 80 33.80 26.50 24.87
C VAL A 80 33.05 26.31 23.56
N ARG A 81 33.71 26.50 22.42
CA ARG A 81 33.11 26.23 21.09
C ARG A 81 32.75 24.76 20.92
N GLU A 82 33.62 23.85 21.31
CA GLU A 82 33.37 22.41 21.27
C GLU A 82 32.16 22.03 22.15
N ALA A 83 32.10 22.56 23.38
CA ALA A 83 30.95 22.37 24.26
C ALA A 83 29.65 22.93 23.65
N LYS A 84 29.69 24.10 23.00
CA LYS A 84 28.53 24.68 22.30
C LYS A 84 28.07 23.82 21.13
N ILE A 85 28.98 23.27 20.32
CA ILE A 85 28.63 22.35 19.23
C ILE A 85 27.95 21.10 19.78
N TYR A 86 28.52 20.51 20.84
CA TYR A 86 27.94 19.32 21.48
C TYR A 86 26.54 19.60 22.03
N ALA A 87 26.35 20.72 22.75
CA ALA A 87 25.05 21.14 23.27
C ALA A 87 24.03 21.39 22.15
N GLN A 88 24.43 22.00 21.03
CA GLN A 88 23.58 22.16 19.86
C GLN A 88 23.21 20.82 19.22
N GLY A 89 24.14 19.85 19.20
CA GLY A 89 23.87 18.49 18.76
C GLY A 89 22.78 17.82 19.60
N LEU A 90 22.89 17.90 20.93
CA LEU A 90 21.87 17.40 21.86
C LEU A 90 20.52 18.12 21.70
N HIS A 91 20.54 19.43 21.48
CA HIS A 91 19.31 20.18 21.22
C HIS A 91 18.62 19.74 19.92
N LEU A 92 19.39 19.56 18.84
CA LEU A 92 18.87 19.04 17.57
C LEU A 92 18.32 17.61 17.72
N GLU A 93 19.00 16.75 18.49
CA GLU A 93 18.50 15.41 18.81
C GLU A 93 17.16 15.47 19.57
N ASN A 94 17.05 16.36 20.56
CA ASN A 94 15.80 16.57 21.30
C ASN A 94 14.67 17.10 20.42
N LEU A 95 14.96 18.05 19.53
CA LEU A 95 13.99 18.54 18.55
C LEU A 95 13.57 17.43 17.58
N LEU A 96 14.52 16.62 17.10
CA LEU A 96 14.23 15.49 16.22
C LEU A 96 13.35 14.45 16.92
N ASN A 97 13.64 14.14 18.18
CA ASN A 97 12.82 13.24 18.99
C ASN A 97 11.41 13.81 19.21
N THR A 98 11.30 15.11 19.44
CA THR A 98 10.00 15.80 19.59
C THR A 98 9.19 15.72 18.29
N ILE A 99 9.81 16.02 17.14
CA ILE A 99 9.17 15.91 15.83
C ILE A 99 8.75 14.47 15.55
N ARG A 100 9.59 13.49 15.89
CA ARG A 100 9.31 12.05 15.71
C ARG A 100 8.11 11.61 16.55
N VAL A 101 8.00 12.06 17.79
CA VAL A 101 6.86 11.77 18.67
C VAL A 101 5.58 12.47 18.20
N ALA A 102 5.71 13.69 17.66
CA ALA A 102 4.57 14.47 17.17
C ALA A 102 4.09 14.06 15.76
N THR A 103 4.87 13.24 15.04
CA THR A 103 4.50 12.83 13.68
C THR A 103 3.24 11.95 13.74
N PRO A 104 2.13 12.36 13.09
CA PRO A 104 0.92 11.55 13.10
C PRO A 104 1.19 10.19 12.45
N PRO A 105 0.49 9.11 12.87
CA PRO A 105 0.59 7.83 12.20
C PRO A 105 0.31 8.00 10.71
N TRP A 106 1.17 7.44 9.87
CA TRP A 106 0.99 7.53 8.42
C TRP A 106 -0.36 6.93 8.01
N VAL A 107 -1.03 7.55 7.05
CA VAL A 107 -2.29 7.06 6.50
C VAL A 107 -2.19 7.03 4.98
N VAL A 108 -2.86 6.05 4.36
CA VAL A 108 -2.97 5.99 2.90
C VAL A 108 -3.77 7.22 2.46
N SER A 109 -3.14 8.13 1.72
CA SER A 109 -3.83 9.30 1.16
C SER A 109 -4.80 8.90 0.03
N ASP A 110 -5.68 9.82 -0.35
CA ASP A 110 -6.74 9.56 -1.34
C ASP A 110 -6.19 9.20 -2.72
N GLU A 111 -5.06 9.77 -3.12
CA GLU A 111 -4.43 9.55 -4.42
C GLU A 111 -3.88 8.11 -4.58
N PRO A 112 -3.03 7.59 -3.68
CA PRO A 112 -2.66 6.18 -3.66
C PRO A 112 -3.87 5.25 -3.54
N ALA A 113 -4.91 5.64 -2.79
CA ALA A 113 -6.13 4.84 -2.67
C ALA A 113 -6.88 4.70 -4.02
N LYS A 114 -6.97 5.78 -4.81
CA LYS A 114 -7.53 5.76 -6.17
C LYS A 114 -6.69 4.88 -7.11
N ASN A 115 -5.37 5.02 -7.07
CA ASN A 115 -4.46 4.19 -7.87
C ASN A 115 -4.57 2.70 -7.49
N ILE A 116 -4.60 2.38 -6.19
CA ILE A 116 -4.85 1.02 -5.69
C ILE A 116 -6.16 0.46 -6.26
N TYR A 117 -7.24 1.24 -6.22
CA TYR A 117 -8.52 0.80 -6.77
C TYR A 117 -8.46 0.55 -8.27
N SER A 118 -7.85 1.46 -9.05
CA SER A 118 -7.68 1.31 -10.51
C SER A 118 -6.92 0.04 -10.87
N TYR A 119 -5.78 -0.21 -10.23
CA TYR A 119 -5.00 -1.42 -10.50
C TYR A 119 -5.66 -2.69 -9.95
N CYS A 120 -6.41 -2.62 -8.85
CA CYS A 120 -7.24 -3.76 -8.42
C CYS A 120 -8.30 -4.11 -9.47
N ALA A 121 -8.91 -3.10 -10.09
CA ALA A 121 -9.84 -3.31 -11.20
C ALA A 121 -9.13 -3.96 -12.39
N ALA A 122 -8.04 -3.38 -12.87
CA ALA A 122 -7.28 -3.92 -14.00
C ALA A 122 -6.80 -5.36 -13.75
N VAL A 123 -6.26 -5.67 -12.57
CA VAL A 123 -5.85 -7.03 -12.19
C VAL A 123 -7.02 -8.01 -12.20
N LEU A 124 -8.18 -7.62 -11.66
CA LEU A 124 -9.36 -8.48 -11.63
C LEU A 124 -10.02 -8.63 -13.00
N LEU A 125 -9.79 -7.71 -13.94
CA LEU A 125 -10.29 -7.79 -15.31
C LEU A 125 -9.35 -8.54 -16.26
N SER A 126 -8.09 -8.78 -15.87
CA SER A 126 -7.12 -9.53 -16.68
C SER A 126 -7.61 -10.94 -17.00
N ASP A 127 -7.46 -11.33 -18.27
CA ASP A 127 -7.77 -12.67 -18.76
C ASP A 127 -6.74 -13.71 -18.29
N LYS A 128 -5.49 -13.27 -18.02
CA LYS A 128 -4.40 -14.09 -17.51
C LYS A 128 -4.51 -14.41 -16.02
N LEU A 129 -5.36 -13.71 -15.25
CA LEU A 129 -5.46 -13.85 -13.80
C LEU A 129 -5.77 -15.30 -13.35
N ALA A 130 -4.97 -15.82 -12.41
CA ALA A 130 -5.09 -17.18 -11.92
C ALA A 130 -6.36 -17.46 -11.11
N ALA A 131 -6.61 -16.60 -10.13
CA ALA A 131 -7.75 -16.69 -9.22
C ALA A 131 -8.20 -15.28 -8.84
N TYR A 132 -9.48 -15.12 -8.55
CA TYR A 132 -10.09 -13.86 -8.07
C TYR A 132 -10.02 -13.72 -6.54
N LYS A 133 -9.72 -14.81 -5.82
CA LYS A 133 -9.51 -14.80 -4.36
C LYS A 133 -8.06 -15.09 -3.98
N GLY A 134 -7.76 -14.83 -2.71
CA GLY A 134 -6.50 -15.21 -2.08
C GLY A 134 -5.35 -14.26 -2.41
N ASN A 135 -4.13 -14.78 -2.32
CA ASN A 135 -2.91 -13.97 -2.45
C ASN A 135 -2.54 -13.67 -3.89
N VAL A 136 -3.04 -14.42 -4.88
CA VAL A 136 -2.69 -14.22 -6.30
C VAL A 136 -2.96 -12.78 -6.77
N PRO A 137 -4.21 -12.27 -6.78
CA PRO A 137 -4.47 -10.92 -7.25
C PRO A 137 -3.79 -9.86 -6.35
N LYS A 138 -3.67 -10.12 -5.05
CA LYS A 138 -3.03 -9.23 -4.09
C LYS A 138 -1.53 -9.06 -4.37
N ASN A 139 -0.82 -10.15 -4.65
CA ASN A 139 0.61 -10.13 -4.94
C ASN A 139 0.92 -9.40 -6.24
N ILE A 140 0.06 -9.54 -7.26
CA ILE A 140 0.18 -8.79 -8.52
C ILE A 140 0.03 -7.29 -8.26
N VAL A 141 -0.99 -6.88 -7.51
CA VAL A 141 -1.16 -5.46 -7.12
C VAL A 141 0.05 -4.95 -6.33
N PHE A 142 0.59 -5.73 -5.38
CA PHE A 142 1.80 -5.32 -4.66
C PHE A 142 3.03 -5.18 -5.56
N ALA A 143 3.21 -6.03 -6.57
CA ALA A 143 4.29 -5.88 -7.53
C ALA A 143 4.17 -4.54 -8.28
N ILE A 144 2.96 -4.18 -8.70
CA ILE A 144 2.66 -2.89 -9.35
C ILE A 144 2.95 -1.73 -8.40
N LEU A 145 2.45 -1.77 -7.16
CA LEU A 145 2.68 -0.70 -6.17
C LEU A 145 4.17 -0.52 -5.83
N LYS A 146 4.93 -1.61 -5.76
CA LYS A 146 6.38 -1.55 -5.52
C LYS A 146 7.15 -0.93 -6.69
N LYS A 147 6.71 -1.21 -7.92
CA LYS A 147 7.29 -0.69 -9.16
C LYS A 147 7.06 0.82 -9.30
N HIS A 148 5.82 1.27 -9.09
CA HIS A 148 5.42 2.66 -9.37
C HIS A 148 5.45 3.59 -8.16
N ARG A 149 5.48 3.04 -6.95
CA ARG A 149 5.46 3.72 -5.65
C ARG A 149 4.24 4.60 -5.37
N PHE A 150 3.63 5.32 -6.31
CA PHE A 150 2.43 6.16 -6.11
C PHE A 150 2.46 6.93 -4.78
N ASP A 151 3.53 7.69 -4.52
CA ASP A 151 3.74 8.46 -3.28
C ASP A 151 3.80 7.66 -1.97
N LEU A 152 3.95 6.33 -2.05
CA LEU A 152 4.26 5.51 -0.88
C LEU A 152 5.65 5.87 -0.34
N PRO A 153 5.79 6.12 0.98
CA PRO A 153 7.08 6.42 1.58
C PRO A 153 8.15 5.37 1.25
N PRO A 154 9.40 5.80 1.01
CA PRO A 154 10.48 4.86 0.74
C PRO A 154 10.68 3.92 1.94
N GLY A 155 10.71 2.61 1.66
CA GLY A 155 10.90 1.60 2.70
C GLY A 155 9.68 1.32 3.58
N ILE A 156 8.49 1.80 3.22
CA ILE A 156 7.24 1.51 3.95
C ILE A 156 7.01 0.00 4.16
N GLU A 157 7.50 -0.84 3.25
CA GLU A 157 7.39 -2.30 3.33
C GLU A 157 8.13 -2.89 4.54
N ARG A 158 9.12 -2.17 5.08
CA ARG A 158 9.88 -2.56 6.28
C ARG A 158 9.19 -2.12 7.57
N ILE A 159 8.09 -1.37 7.48
CA ILE A 159 7.31 -0.88 8.62
C ILE A 159 5.99 -1.67 8.65
N PRO A 160 5.88 -2.77 9.43
CA PRO A 160 4.72 -3.67 9.36
C PRO A 160 3.38 -2.98 9.62
N ALA A 161 3.35 -1.98 10.51
CA ALA A 161 2.14 -1.23 10.83
C ALA A 161 1.61 -0.42 9.63
N ASP A 162 2.50 0.23 8.88
CA ASP A 162 2.13 1.08 7.75
C ASP A 162 1.90 0.26 6.48
N TRP A 163 2.72 -0.76 6.24
CA TRP A 163 2.46 -1.73 5.18
C TRP A 163 1.14 -2.48 5.40
N GLY A 164 0.79 -2.75 6.66
CA GLY A 164 -0.53 -3.31 7.02
C GLY A 164 -1.70 -2.44 6.57
N LYS A 165 -1.55 -1.10 6.56
CA LYS A 165 -2.59 -0.17 6.05
C LYS A 165 -2.71 -0.27 4.52
N VAL A 166 -1.60 -0.38 3.80
CA VAL A 166 -1.58 -0.61 2.35
C VAL A 166 -2.23 -1.96 2.01
N ASN A 167 -1.87 -3.02 2.74
CA ASN A 167 -2.46 -4.36 2.57
C ASN A 167 -3.99 -4.31 2.71
N LYS A 168 -4.48 -3.66 3.77
CA LYS A 168 -5.90 -3.51 4.03
C LYS A 168 -6.61 -2.69 2.94
N ALA A 169 -5.96 -1.65 2.41
CA ALA A 169 -6.51 -0.87 1.30
C ALA A 169 -6.69 -1.72 0.03
N VAL A 170 -5.69 -2.54 -0.32
CA VAL A 170 -5.77 -3.47 -1.46
C VAL A 170 -6.87 -4.52 -1.26
N GLU A 171 -6.93 -5.15 -0.09
CA GLU A 171 -7.96 -6.16 0.21
C GLU A 171 -9.38 -5.59 0.17
N ASN A 172 -9.56 -4.37 0.67
CA ASN A 172 -10.82 -3.64 0.59
C ASN A 172 -11.19 -3.33 -0.86
N ALA A 173 -10.26 -2.79 -1.65
CA ALA A 173 -10.48 -2.46 -3.06
C ALA A 173 -10.85 -3.69 -3.89
N GLN A 174 -10.14 -4.82 -3.72
CA GLN A 174 -10.48 -6.08 -4.39
C GLN A 174 -11.85 -6.62 -3.98
N THR A 175 -12.22 -6.48 -2.70
CA THR A 175 -13.53 -6.91 -2.21
C THR A 175 -14.65 -6.04 -2.76
N GLN A 176 -14.46 -4.72 -2.79
CA GLN A 176 -15.39 -3.77 -3.37
C GLN A 176 -15.57 -4.02 -4.87
N PHE A 177 -14.47 -4.14 -5.63
CA PHE A 177 -14.55 -4.34 -7.08
C PHE A 177 -15.22 -5.67 -7.45
N ARG A 178 -14.91 -6.77 -6.75
CA ARG A 178 -15.64 -8.04 -6.90
C ARG A 178 -17.14 -7.89 -6.59
N SER A 179 -17.50 -7.14 -5.56
CA SER A 179 -18.91 -6.84 -5.26
C SER A 179 -19.57 -6.09 -6.42
N THR A 180 -18.88 -5.10 -6.99
CA THR A 180 -19.31 -4.34 -8.18
C THR A 180 -19.51 -5.25 -9.39
N LEU A 181 -18.53 -6.10 -9.73
CA LEU A 181 -18.63 -7.09 -10.82
C LEU A 181 -19.86 -7.98 -10.66
N LYS A 182 -20.05 -8.56 -9.47
CA LYS A 182 -21.18 -9.45 -9.19
C LYS A 182 -22.52 -8.72 -9.29
N LYS A 183 -22.58 -7.45 -8.86
CA LYS A 183 -23.78 -6.62 -9.00
C LYS A 183 -24.09 -6.29 -10.46
N ALA A 184 -23.08 -5.94 -11.26
CA ALA A 184 -23.23 -5.67 -12.70
C ALA A 184 -23.76 -6.90 -13.45
N ILE A 185 -23.19 -8.08 -13.20
CA ILE A 185 -23.65 -9.35 -13.78
C ILE A 185 -25.10 -9.67 -13.36
N ARG A 186 -25.44 -9.48 -12.09
CA ARG A 186 -26.82 -9.69 -11.62
C ARG A 186 -27.79 -8.75 -12.35
N ALA A 187 -27.42 -7.47 -12.47
CA ALA A 187 -28.23 -6.47 -13.14
C ALA A 187 -28.39 -6.76 -14.64
N SER A 188 -27.34 -7.26 -15.30
CA SER A 188 -27.38 -7.62 -16.73
C SER A 188 -28.39 -8.72 -17.03
N LEU A 189 -28.60 -9.64 -16.08
CA LEU A 189 -29.52 -10.76 -16.18
C LEU A 189 -30.95 -10.43 -15.72
N LYS A 190 -31.17 -9.24 -15.14
CA LYS A 190 -32.43 -8.79 -14.54
C LYS A 190 -33.08 -9.88 -13.65
N VAL A 191 -32.27 -10.51 -12.79
CA VAL A 191 -32.72 -11.62 -11.93
C VAL A 191 -33.82 -11.16 -10.98
N ASN A 192 -34.97 -11.83 -11.00
CA ASN A 192 -36.04 -11.57 -10.03
C ASN A 192 -35.58 -12.02 -8.63
N ARG A 193 -35.62 -11.11 -7.66
CA ARG A 193 -35.14 -11.39 -6.29
C ARG A 193 -35.98 -12.44 -5.55
N LYS A 194 -37.28 -12.55 -5.87
CA LYS A 194 -38.21 -13.49 -5.21
C LYS A 194 -38.00 -14.91 -5.74
N ASP A 195 -38.07 -15.06 -7.06
CA ASP A 195 -38.14 -16.38 -7.70
C ASP A 195 -36.79 -16.86 -8.23
N LYS A 196 -35.75 -16.01 -8.18
CA LYS A 196 -34.41 -16.26 -8.74
C LYS A 196 -34.42 -16.62 -10.23
N THR A 197 -35.51 -16.30 -10.93
CA THR A 197 -35.66 -16.52 -12.36
C THR A 197 -34.96 -15.41 -13.15
N LEU A 198 -34.45 -15.78 -14.33
CA LEU A 198 -33.84 -14.83 -15.27
C LEU A 198 -34.94 -14.14 -16.09
N ALA A 199 -34.73 -12.88 -16.46
CA ALA A 199 -35.63 -12.20 -17.40
C ALA A 199 -35.57 -12.85 -18.80
N PRO A 200 -36.56 -12.63 -19.67
CA PRO A 200 -36.50 -13.07 -21.07
C PRO A 200 -35.22 -12.60 -21.77
N LYS A 201 -34.68 -13.42 -22.70
CA LYS A 201 -33.40 -13.13 -23.40
C LYS A 201 -33.34 -11.72 -23.97
N ALA A 202 -34.43 -11.25 -24.60
CA ALA A 202 -34.54 -9.91 -25.19
C ALA A 202 -34.39 -8.75 -24.19
N GLN A 203 -34.53 -9.01 -22.88
CA GLN A 203 -34.39 -7.99 -21.84
C GLN A 203 -33.03 -8.01 -21.15
N GLN A 204 -32.22 -9.05 -21.37
CA GLN A 204 -30.90 -9.19 -20.78
C GLN A 204 -29.88 -8.38 -21.58
N LYS A 205 -28.89 -7.77 -20.90
CA LYS A 205 -27.83 -7.04 -21.61
C LYS A 205 -26.95 -8.00 -22.41
N ASN A 206 -26.58 -7.62 -23.63
CA ASN A 206 -25.52 -8.32 -24.36
C ASN A 206 -24.19 -8.21 -23.59
N ILE A 207 -23.20 -9.02 -23.97
CA ILE A 207 -21.93 -9.08 -23.26
C ILE A 207 -21.08 -7.82 -23.42
N PHE A 208 -21.19 -7.12 -24.56
CA PHE A 208 -20.47 -5.87 -24.79
C PHE A 208 -20.97 -4.78 -23.84
N ASP A 209 -22.27 -4.52 -23.79
CA ASP A 209 -22.88 -3.53 -22.88
C ASP A 209 -22.61 -3.84 -21.40
N LEU A 210 -22.56 -5.13 -21.04
CA LEU A 210 -22.17 -5.54 -19.70
C LEU A 210 -20.71 -5.22 -19.41
N THR A 211 -19.80 -5.53 -20.33
CA THR A 211 -18.38 -5.22 -20.17
C THR A 211 -18.15 -3.70 -20.14
N THR A 212 -18.79 -2.93 -21.02
CA THR A 212 -18.76 -1.46 -21.02
C THR A 212 -19.19 -0.90 -19.66
N LEU A 213 -20.28 -1.42 -19.08
CA LEU A 213 -20.73 -1.03 -17.75
C LEU A 213 -19.71 -1.37 -16.65
N ILE A 214 -18.98 -2.48 -16.79
CA ILE A 214 -17.97 -2.91 -15.81
C ILE A 214 -16.74 -1.99 -15.85
N VAL A 215 -16.35 -1.50 -17.02
CA VAL A 215 -15.15 -0.66 -17.20
C VAL A 215 -15.41 0.84 -17.15
N GLU A 216 -16.67 1.29 -17.12
CA GLU A 216 -17.05 2.72 -17.17
C GLU A 216 -16.32 3.62 -16.16
N ASN A 217 -15.93 3.07 -15.00
CA ASN A 217 -15.21 3.79 -13.94
C ASN A 217 -13.81 3.22 -13.70
N THR A 218 -13.19 2.66 -14.72
CA THR A 218 -11.82 2.14 -14.69
C THR A 218 -11.01 2.74 -15.84
N GLN A 219 -9.70 2.46 -15.87
CA GLN A 219 -8.83 2.84 -16.99
C GLN A 219 -8.74 1.73 -18.06
N CYS A 220 -9.59 0.71 -17.96
CA CYS A 220 -9.58 -0.44 -18.87
C CYS A 220 -10.50 -0.17 -20.07
N GLU A 221 -10.14 -0.71 -21.22
CA GLU A 221 -10.97 -0.65 -22.43
C GLU A 221 -11.65 -1.99 -22.71
N VAL A 222 -12.78 -1.93 -23.41
CA VAL A 222 -13.53 -3.13 -23.77
C VAL A 222 -12.83 -3.82 -24.93
N ASN A 223 -12.35 -5.04 -24.70
CA ASN A 223 -11.79 -5.91 -25.74
C ASN A 223 -12.39 -7.32 -25.71
N VAL A 224 -12.08 -8.12 -26.75
CA VAL A 224 -12.64 -9.47 -26.93
C VAL A 224 -12.31 -10.40 -25.76
N LEU A 225 -11.07 -10.34 -25.26
CA LEU A 225 -10.60 -11.17 -24.15
C LEU A 225 -11.33 -10.85 -22.85
N LEU A 226 -11.52 -9.56 -22.58
CA LEU A 226 -12.28 -9.07 -21.44
C LEU A 226 -13.75 -9.50 -21.51
N CYS A 227 -14.39 -9.37 -22.68
CA CYS A 227 -15.75 -9.88 -22.87
C CYS A 227 -15.84 -11.40 -22.64
N ALA A 228 -14.85 -12.18 -23.10
CA ALA A 228 -14.81 -13.62 -22.83
C ALA A 228 -14.68 -13.93 -21.32
N ARG A 229 -13.89 -13.12 -20.61
CA ARG A 229 -13.70 -13.24 -19.16
C ARG A 229 -14.99 -12.91 -18.39
N VAL A 230 -15.68 -11.84 -18.77
CA VAL A 230 -16.99 -11.47 -18.20
C VAL A 230 -18.06 -12.50 -18.52
N ALA A 231 -18.08 -13.05 -19.74
CA ALA A 231 -18.99 -14.14 -20.13
C ALA A 231 -18.78 -15.40 -19.27
N PHE A 232 -17.53 -15.74 -18.97
CA PHE A 232 -17.20 -16.82 -18.04
C PHE A 232 -17.75 -16.56 -16.63
N MET A 233 -17.53 -15.36 -16.09
CA MET A 233 -18.10 -14.97 -14.79
C MET A 233 -19.63 -15.05 -14.78
N ARG A 234 -20.29 -14.55 -15.84
CA ARG A 234 -21.75 -14.57 -16.00
C ARG A 234 -22.30 -16.00 -16.06
N LYS A 235 -21.68 -16.87 -16.85
CA LYS A 235 -22.02 -18.31 -16.93
C LYS A 235 -22.02 -18.99 -15.57
N HIS A 236 -21.03 -18.68 -14.72
CA HIS A 236 -20.96 -19.26 -13.37
C HIS A 236 -21.94 -18.61 -12.39
N PHE A 237 -22.28 -17.34 -12.59
CA PHE A 237 -23.26 -16.65 -11.75
C PHE A 237 -24.66 -17.24 -11.95
N ILE A 238 -25.03 -17.57 -13.19
CA ILE A 238 -26.30 -18.23 -13.51
C ILE A 238 -26.44 -19.57 -12.77
N LYS A 239 -25.34 -20.31 -12.62
CA LYS A 239 -25.32 -21.60 -11.94
C LYS A 239 -25.37 -21.47 -10.42
N ASP A 240 -24.65 -20.49 -9.88
CA ASP A 240 -24.46 -20.32 -8.44
C ASP A 240 -24.30 -18.84 -8.06
N PRO A 241 -25.41 -18.12 -7.77
CA PRO A 241 -25.35 -16.73 -7.35
C PRO A 241 -25.02 -16.54 -5.86
N SER A 242 -24.70 -17.62 -5.12
CA SER A 242 -24.54 -17.64 -3.65
C SER A 242 -23.31 -16.87 -3.15
N SER A 243 -23.09 -16.87 -1.83
CA SER A 243 -21.87 -16.34 -1.21
C SER A 243 -20.60 -17.04 -1.70
N GLY A 244 -20.68 -18.32 -2.07
CA GLY A 244 -19.58 -19.13 -2.62
C GLY A 244 -19.27 -18.89 -4.10
N TYR A 245 -19.93 -17.92 -4.74
CA TYR A 245 -19.78 -17.61 -6.17
C TYR A 245 -18.31 -17.52 -6.61
N TRP A 246 -17.48 -16.75 -5.91
CA TRP A 246 -16.09 -16.55 -6.29
C TRP A 246 -15.25 -17.82 -6.15
N ASP A 247 -15.53 -18.66 -5.15
CA ASP A 247 -14.88 -19.97 -5.02
C ASP A 247 -15.28 -20.91 -6.17
N THR A 248 -16.54 -20.83 -6.62
CA THR A 248 -17.02 -21.57 -7.81
C THR A 248 -16.33 -21.08 -9.09
N VAL A 249 -16.12 -19.77 -9.25
CA VAL A 249 -15.39 -19.17 -10.37
C VAL A 249 -13.92 -19.63 -10.36
N ASP A 250 -13.23 -19.55 -9.23
CA ASP A 250 -11.82 -19.92 -9.11
C ASP A 250 -11.59 -21.42 -9.38
N ARG A 251 -12.44 -22.30 -8.83
CA ARG A 251 -12.40 -23.74 -9.15
C ARG A 251 -12.63 -24.02 -10.64
N ALA A 252 -13.47 -23.22 -11.29
CA ALA A 252 -13.74 -23.40 -12.71
C ALA A 252 -12.58 -22.90 -13.59
N LEU A 253 -11.89 -21.83 -13.18
CA LEU A 253 -10.65 -21.38 -13.83
C LEU A 253 -9.56 -22.45 -13.73
N GLU A 254 -9.38 -23.00 -12.53
CA GLU A 254 -8.38 -24.04 -12.30
C GLU A 254 -8.65 -25.24 -13.22
N LYS A 255 -9.90 -25.72 -13.27
CA LYS A 255 -10.29 -26.80 -14.20
C LYS A 255 -10.00 -26.51 -15.67
N ILE A 256 -10.13 -25.26 -16.12
CA ILE A 256 -9.78 -24.88 -17.49
C ILE A 256 -8.26 -25.00 -17.70
N ARG A 257 -7.46 -24.54 -16.74
CA ARG A 257 -5.99 -24.62 -16.81
C ARG A 257 -5.48 -26.04 -16.74
N THR A 258 -5.98 -26.85 -15.81
CA THR A 258 -5.59 -28.26 -15.68
C THR A 258 -5.87 -29.01 -16.98
N LYS A 259 -7.04 -28.78 -17.60
CA LYS A 259 -7.40 -29.39 -18.90
C LYS A 259 -6.57 -28.87 -20.07
N ALA A 260 -6.11 -27.62 -19.98
CA ALA A 260 -5.22 -27.04 -20.97
C ALA A 260 -3.75 -27.48 -20.77
N GLN A 261 -3.40 -28.08 -19.63
CA GLN A 261 -2.01 -28.39 -19.26
C GLN A 261 -1.11 -27.15 -19.33
N GLY A 262 -1.64 -26.00 -18.89
CA GLY A 262 -0.93 -24.72 -18.95
C GLY A 262 -0.81 -24.09 -20.34
N ASP A 263 -1.27 -24.74 -21.42
CA ASP A 263 -1.19 -24.20 -22.79
C ASP A 263 -2.10 -22.96 -22.96
N PRO A 264 -1.53 -21.76 -23.20
CA PRO A 264 -2.30 -20.53 -23.32
C PRO A 264 -3.27 -20.54 -24.51
N ILE A 265 -2.97 -21.26 -25.59
CA ILE A 265 -3.82 -21.36 -26.79
C ILE A 265 -5.08 -22.15 -26.46
N LYS A 266 -4.95 -23.25 -25.69
CA LYS A 266 -6.10 -24.06 -25.25
C LYS A 266 -6.98 -23.29 -24.27
N VAL A 267 -6.38 -22.53 -23.35
CA VAL A 267 -7.13 -21.65 -22.44
C VAL A 267 -7.91 -20.60 -23.23
N ALA A 268 -7.26 -19.89 -24.16
CA ALA A 268 -7.91 -18.89 -25.01
C ALA A 268 -9.05 -19.51 -25.84
N ARG A 269 -8.87 -20.71 -26.40
CA ARG A 269 -9.92 -21.44 -27.12
C ARG A 269 -11.14 -21.75 -26.22
N ALA A 270 -10.91 -22.13 -24.97
CA ALA A 270 -11.99 -22.37 -24.02
C ALA A 270 -12.81 -21.10 -23.73
N PHE A 271 -12.14 -19.97 -23.53
CA PHE A 271 -12.79 -18.66 -23.34
C PHE A 271 -13.56 -18.19 -24.58
N ARG A 272 -13.00 -18.34 -25.79
CA ARG A 272 -13.73 -18.05 -27.05
C ARG A 272 -15.02 -18.87 -27.18
N HIS A 273 -14.98 -20.14 -26.81
CA HIS A 273 -16.18 -20.99 -26.80
C HIS A 273 -17.22 -20.54 -25.77
N ILE A 274 -16.78 -20.09 -24.60
CA ILE A 274 -17.66 -19.53 -23.57
C ILE A 274 -18.31 -18.24 -24.08
N LEU A 275 -17.55 -17.33 -24.68
CA LEU A 275 -18.05 -16.09 -25.26
C LEU A 275 -19.09 -16.36 -26.35
N LYS A 276 -18.80 -17.29 -27.28
CA LYS A 276 -19.73 -17.69 -28.33
C LYS A 276 -21.06 -18.19 -27.78
N LYS A 277 -21.04 -19.02 -26.73
CA LYS A 277 -22.26 -19.50 -26.07
C LYS A 277 -23.03 -18.39 -25.37
N ASP A 278 -22.30 -17.48 -24.75
CA ASP A 278 -22.87 -16.37 -24.03
C ASP A 278 -23.59 -15.40 -24.99
N ARG A 279 -23.00 -15.08 -26.14
CA ARG A 279 -23.65 -14.35 -27.26
C ARG A 279 -24.93 -15.04 -27.75
N ALA A 280 -24.88 -16.36 -27.95
CA ALA A 280 -26.04 -17.12 -28.38
C ALA A 280 -27.19 -17.10 -27.34
N ASN A 281 -26.87 -16.94 -26.05
CA ASN A 281 -27.85 -16.99 -24.97
C ASN A 281 -28.35 -15.60 -24.52
N HIS A 282 -27.65 -14.52 -24.83
CA HIS A 282 -27.89 -13.20 -24.23
C HIS A 282 -27.75 -12.06 -25.25
N GLY A 283 -28.87 -11.37 -25.53
CA GLY A 283 -28.92 -10.22 -26.45
C GLY A 283 -28.72 -10.59 -27.93
N ASP A 284 -28.54 -9.54 -28.74
CA ASP A 284 -28.22 -9.61 -30.17
C ASP A 284 -26.70 -9.47 -30.38
N ASP A 285 -26.16 -10.09 -31.44
CA ASP A 285 -24.70 -10.21 -31.71
C ASP A 285 -24.22 -9.19 -32.77
N ASP A 286 -24.89 -8.03 -32.88
CA ASP A 286 -24.65 -7.04 -33.93
C ASP A 286 -23.63 -5.95 -33.55
N TYR A 287 -22.58 -6.32 -32.80
CA TYR A 287 -21.54 -5.38 -32.37
C TYR A 287 -20.15 -5.90 -32.70
N ALA A 288 -19.27 -4.98 -33.11
CA ALA A 288 -17.85 -5.23 -33.25
C ALA A 288 -17.16 -4.90 -31.92
N ILE A 289 -16.23 -5.77 -31.49
CA ILE A 289 -15.35 -5.48 -30.36
C ILE A 289 -13.94 -5.33 -30.92
N ASP A 290 -13.23 -4.29 -30.49
CA ASP A 290 -11.81 -4.15 -30.77
C ASP A 290 -11.00 -5.25 -30.08
N ASP A 291 -9.91 -5.69 -30.70
CA ASP A 291 -8.97 -6.65 -30.13
C ASP A 291 -7.73 -5.94 -29.55
N THR A 292 -7.71 -4.60 -29.56
CA THR A 292 -6.65 -3.83 -28.92
C THR A 292 -6.68 -3.98 -27.40
N VAL A 293 -5.51 -4.23 -26.83
CA VAL A 293 -5.30 -4.26 -25.37
C VAL A 293 -4.80 -2.88 -24.96
N ASP A 294 -5.46 -2.26 -23.98
CA ASP A 294 -5.06 -0.97 -23.46
C ASP A 294 -3.71 -1.04 -22.69
N ALA A 295 -3.08 0.11 -22.47
CA ALA A 295 -1.75 0.18 -21.88
C ALA A 295 -1.68 -0.34 -20.43
N ILE A 296 -2.72 -0.09 -19.61
CA ILE A 296 -2.72 -0.53 -18.21
C ILE A 296 -2.90 -2.05 -18.12
N GLN A 297 -3.75 -2.61 -18.98
CA GLN A 297 -4.01 -4.03 -19.08
C GLN A 297 -2.78 -4.77 -19.61
N ALA A 298 -2.11 -4.23 -20.62
CA ALA A 298 -0.85 -4.76 -21.14
C ALA A 298 0.25 -4.78 -20.06
N GLU A 299 0.36 -3.73 -19.24
CA GLU A 299 1.30 -3.70 -18.11
C GLU A 299 0.97 -4.77 -17.06
N VAL A 300 -0.29 -4.87 -16.63
CA VAL A 300 -0.74 -5.87 -15.67
C VAL A 300 -0.43 -7.28 -16.19
N ASP A 301 -0.72 -7.53 -17.46
CA ASP A 301 -0.51 -8.82 -18.10
C ASP A 301 0.97 -9.17 -18.26
N SER A 302 1.85 -8.17 -18.42
CA SER A 302 3.31 -8.36 -18.39
C SER A 302 3.75 -8.82 -17.00
N ILE A 303 3.30 -8.14 -15.95
CA ILE A 303 3.67 -8.46 -14.56
C ILE A 303 3.15 -9.86 -14.15
N ILE A 304 1.95 -10.23 -14.62
CA ILE A 304 1.42 -11.59 -14.42
C ILE A 304 2.29 -12.63 -15.14
N GLY A 305 2.74 -12.33 -16.35
CA GLY A 305 3.65 -13.20 -17.13
C GLY A 305 5.00 -13.40 -16.44
N ASP A 306 5.61 -12.31 -15.97
CA ASP A 306 6.92 -12.33 -15.31
C ASP A 306 6.86 -13.05 -13.95
N GLY A 307 5.79 -12.80 -13.18
CA GLY A 307 5.58 -13.42 -11.88
C GLY A 307 5.38 -14.94 -11.95
N ALA A 308 4.72 -15.42 -13.01
CA ALA A 308 4.52 -16.85 -13.23
C ALA A 308 5.85 -17.60 -13.46
N MET A 309 6.81 -16.96 -14.14
CA MET A 309 8.14 -17.54 -14.36
C MET A 309 8.95 -17.60 -13.05
N SER A 310 8.87 -16.56 -12.21
CA SER A 310 9.65 -16.52 -10.97
C SER A 310 9.21 -17.56 -9.93
N THR A 311 7.92 -17.91 -9.88
CA THR A 311 7.42 -18.97 -8.98
C THR A 311 7.81 -20.38 -9.41
N ALA A 312 7.96 -20.64 -10.71
CA ALA A 312 8.34 -21.97 -11.20
C ALA A 312 9.79 -22.32 -10.80
N SER A 313 10.68 -21.33 -10.76
CA SER A 313 12.09 -21.54 -10.38
C SER A 313 12.32 -21.74 -8.87
N GLN A 314 11.35 -21.41 -8.01
CA GLN A 314 11.49 -21.61 -6.56
C GLN A 314 10.98 -22.98 -6.09
N SER A 315 10.16 -23.68 -6.88
CA SER A 315 9.64 -25.00 -6.53
C SER A 315 10.54 -26.17 -6.92
N GLU A 316 11.60 -25.96 -7.71
CA GLU A 316 12.54 -27.02 -8.12
C GLU A 316 13.76 -27.17 -7.18
N ALA A 317 13.84 -26.39 -6.09
CA ALA A 317 15.00 -26.34 -5.20
C ALA A 317 14.80 -27.02 -3.83
N VAL A 318 13.76 -27.84 -3.66
CA VAL A 318 13.51 -28.58 -2.41
C VAL A 318 13.12 -30.03 -2.72
N ASP A 319 14.06 -30.78 -3.32
CA ASP A 319 14.02 -32.25 -3.34
C ASP A 319 15.44 -32.78 -3.52
N ASP A 320 16.28 -32.59 -2.49
CA ASP A 320 17.50 -33.38 -2.34
C ASP A 320 17.91 -33.39 -0.86
N GLY A 321 17.91 -34.57 -0.25
CA GLY A 321 18.23 -34.77 1.16
C GLY A 321 17.48 -35.95 1.76
N GLY A 322 17.70 -37.14 1.20
CA GLY A 322 17.35 -38.38 1.86
C GLY A 322 18.13 -38.56 3.16
N GLU A 323 17.45 -39.11 4.17
CA GLU A 323 18.10 -39.88 5.22
C GLU A 323 17.47 -41.28 5.20
N ASP A 324 18.19 -42.17 4.53
CA ASP A 324 18.17 -43.59 4.81
C ASP A 324 18.61 -43.79 6.27
N ASP A 325 17.72 -44.33 7.12
CA ASP A 325 18.21 -45.09 8.26
C ASP A 325 17.44 -46.41 8.39
N ALA A 326 18.24 -47.47 8.32
CA ALA A 326 17.85 -48.85 8.31
C ALA A 326 18.34 -49.49 9.62
N GLY A 327 17.44 -50.14 10.34
CA GLY A 327 17.77 -51.06 11.43
C GLY A 327 16.66 -51.07 12.47
N GLY A 328 16.06 -52.18 12.89
CA GLY A 328 16.45 -53.58 12.77
C GLY A 328 16.10 -54.26 14.10
N GLY A 329 15.39 -55.39 14.05
CA GLY A 329 15.15 -56.31 15.18
C GLY A 329 14.17 -55.81 16.25
N ASP A 330 13.52 -56.63 17.05
CA ASP A 330 13.61 -58.08 17.21
C ASP A 330 12.38 -58.56 18.00
N ASP A 331 12.15 -59.86 17.87
CA ASP A 331 11.27 -60.82 18.50
C ASP A 331 10.85 -60.57 19.96
N SER A 332 9.62 -60.96 20.31
CA SER A 332 9.26 -61.62 21.59
C SER A 332 7.76 -62.00 21.60
N THR A 333 7.53 -63.32 21.44
CA THR A 333 6.60 -64.20 22.17
C THR A 333 5.44 -63.62 22.96
#